data_AF-A0A1G5A5M4-F1
#
_entry.id   AF-A0A1G5A5M4-F1
#
_cell.length_a   1.000
_cell.length_b   1.000
_cell.length_c   1.000
_cell.angle_alpha   90.00
_cell.angle_beta   90.00
_cell.angle_gamma   90.00
#
_symmetry.space_group_name_H-M   'P 1'
#
loop_
_entity.id
_entity.type
_entity.pdbx_description
1 polymer ?
#
loop_
_entity_poly.entity_id
_entity_poly.type
_entity_poly.pdbx_seq_one_letter_code
_entity_poly.pdbx_strand_id
1 'polypeptide(L)'
;MTVQNLATEPGAARGMRAGPASSAPPSASQAQHSEPTVTLYGRIAADLLGYISWPDPPSLHFSIVIDDAYSGIIVLDGQPTGMEAGIRNMALIKTNRYDNALPGGAVVKIALQPPQGMSRQEFAHRLVINSQKFVSYVAPYALPQNIRGSRMRAGEYNSGSYVAGLLQSVMGHVPTISAPGFQAPGWESPMPSHFFKGEAIR
;
A
#
# COMPACT_ATOMS: atom_id res chain seq x y z
N MET A 1 35.40 79.98 -38.22
CA MET A 1 36.22 79.39 -37.13
C MET A 1 37.03 78.24 -37.71
N THR A 2 38.30 78.51 -38.03
CA THR A 2 39.50 77.92 -37.41
C THR A 2 39.58 76.38 -37.24
N VAL A 3 40.24 75.74 -38.21
CA VAL A 3 41.36 74.73 -38.19
C VAL A 3 41.37 73.47 -37.27
N GLN A 4 42.09 72.46 -37.80
CA GLN A 4 42.94 71.44 -37.11
C GLN A 4 42.23 70.20 -36.49
N ASN A 5 42.80 69.00 -36.40
CA ASN A 5 44.13 68.45 -36.72
C ASN A 5 44.11 66.91 -36.68
N LEU A 6 45.20 66.32 -37.21
CA LEU A 6 45.68 64.95 -37.00
C LEU A 6 45.85 64.55 -35.51
N ALA A 7 45.80 63.24 -35.25
CA ALA A 7 46.76 62.42 -34.45
C ALA A 7 46.03 61.24 -33.75
N THR A 8 46.38 59.98 -34.02
CA THR A 8 47.43 59.13 -33.41
C THR A 8 46.98 58.40 -32.11
N GLU A 9 47.27 57.10 -32.07
CA GLU A 9 46.98 56.08 -31.04
C GLU A 9 47.46 56.41 -29.60
N PRO A 10 47.08 55.62 -28.57
CA PRO A 10 47.93 54.47 -28.21
C PRO A 10 47.20 53.22 -27.66
N GLY A 11 47.84 52.07 -27.84
CA GLY A 11 47.44 50.79 -27.24
C GLY A 11 47.76 50.65 -25.75
N ALA A 12 47.07 49.68 -25.12
CA ALA A 12 47.35 48.91 -23.90
C ALA A 12 45.99 48.31 -23.46
N ALA A 13 45.80 47.11 -22.92
CA ALA A 13 46.70 46.21 -22.23
C ALA A 13 46.15 44.76 -22.27
N ARG A 14 47.11 43.84 -22.34
CA ARG A 14 47.15 42.48 -21.75
C ARG A 14 46.09 42.19 -20.67
N GLY A 15 45.26 41.17 -20.91
CA GLY A 15 44.44 40.48 -19.90
C GLY A 15 44.56 38.97 -20.08
N MET A 16 45.33 38.32 -19.20
CA MET A 16 45.51 36.87 -19.16
C MET A 16 44.31 36.15 -18.51
N ARG A 17 44.18 34.86 -18.85
CA ARG A 17 43.48 33.75 -18.17
C ARG A 17 41.98 33.56 -18.44
N ALA A 18 41.67 32.61 -19.31
CA ALA A 18 40.61 31.64 -19.06
C ALA A 18 41.29 30.29 -18.76
N GLY A 19 41.31 29.90 -17.48
CA GLY A 19 41.63 28.52 -17.08
C GLY A 19 40.47 27.58 -17.44
N PRO A 20 40.72 26.27 -17.55
CA PRO A 20 39.72 25.30 -18.02
C PRO A 20 38.54 25.24 -17.06
N ALA A 21 37.34 25.21 -17.63
CA ALA A 21 36.09 24.99 -16.92
C ALA A 21 36.19 23.67 -16.12
N SER A 22 36.16 23.81 -14.80
CA SER A 22 36.03 22.69 -13.87
C SER A 22 34.68 22.01 -14.11
N SER A 23 34.68 20.89 -14.82
CA SER A 23 33.56 19.96 -14.84
C SER A 23 33.55 19.22 -13.49
N ALA A 24 32.79 19.75 -12.53
CA ALA A 24 32.47 19.00 -11.33
C ALA A 24 31.84 17.65 -11.75
N PRO A 25 32.26 16.51 -11.19
CA PRO A 25 31.57 15.25 -11.43
C PRO A 25 30.14 15.37 -10.90
N PRO A 26 29.16 14.70 -11.52
CA PRO A 26 27.79 14.69 -11.00
C PRO A 26 27.82 14.16 -9.57
N SER A 27 27.36 14.98 -8.62
CA SER A 27 27.22 14.59 -7.23
C SER A 27 26.29 13.38 -7.15
N ALA A 28 26.78 12.28 -6.58
CA ALA A 28 26.05 11.04 -6.34
C ALA A 28 24.95 11.18 -5.25
N SER A 29 24.22 12.29 -5.24
CA SER A 29 23.19 12.64 -4.25
C SER A 29 21.79 12.78 -4.86
N GLN A 30 21.58 12.21 -6.05
CA GLN A 30 20.28 12.23 -6.72
C GLN A 30 19.97 10.89 -7.39
N ALA A 31 20.34 9.78 -6.75
CA ALA A 31 19.51 8.60 -6.87
C ALA A 31 18.15 9.01 -6.31
N GLN A 32 17.18 9.20 -7.20
CA GLN A 32 15.80 9.55 -6.86
C GLN A 32 15.24 8.37 -6.05
N HIS A 33 15.44 8.39 -4.74
CA HIS A 33 14.95 7.37 -3.83
C HIS A 33 13.43 7.39 -3.91
N SER A 34 12.84 6.44 -4.64
CA SER A 34 11.40 6.36 -4.79
C SER A 34 10.81 5.94 -3.44
N GLU A 35 10.11 6.86 -2.79
CA GLU A 35 9.31 6.57 -1.60
C GLU A 35 8.37 5.37 -1.86
N PRO A 36 8.10 4.53 -0.85
CA PRO A 36 7.23 3.40 -1.03
C PRO A 36 5.83 3.84 -1.47
N THR A 37 5.24 3.06 -2.36
CA THR A 37 3.84 3.22 -2.71
C THR A 37 3.00 2.18 -1.98
N VAL A 38 1.82 2.58 -1.53
CA VAL A 38 0.87 1.68 -0.88
C VAL A 38 -0.42 1.71 -1.70
N THR A 39 -0.84 0.55 -2.19
CA THR A 39 -2.01 0.42 -3.06
C THR A 39 -2.90 -0.71 -2.55
N LEU A 40 -4.20 -0.42 -2.42
CA LEU A 40 -5.20 -1.43 -2.14
C LEU A 40 -5.62 -2.11 -3.46
N TYR A 41 -5.36 -3.42 -3.55
CA TYR A 41 -5.75 -4.24 -4.69
C TYR A 41 -7.04 -4.99 -4.33
N GLY A 42 -8.09 -4.80 -5.12
CA GLY A 42 -9.34 -5.58 -5.04
C GLY A 42 -9.40 -6.60 -6.16
N ARG A 43 -9.56 -7.88 -5.81
CA ARG A 43 -9.79 -9.00 -6.75
C ARG A 43 -11.14 -9.64 -6.48
N ILE A 44 -11.76 -10.25 -7.49
CA ILE A 44 -13.01 -11.01 -7.28
C ILE A 44 -12.72 -12.15 -6.32
N ALA A 45 -13.47 -12.24 -5.22
CA ALA A 45 -13.34 -13.33 -4.26
C ALA A 45 -13.69 -14.67 -4.94
N ALA A 46 -12.83 -15.66 -4.79
CA ALA A 46 -13.10 -17.02 -5.24
C ALA A 46 -13.62 -17.84 -4.05
N ASP A 47 -14.81 -18.42 -4.16
CA ASP A 47 -15.21 -19.51 -3.27
C ASP A 47 -14.40 -20.78 -3.60
N LEU A 48 -14.40 -21.77 -2.69
CA LEU A 48 -13.69 -23.07 -2.73
C LEU A 48 -13.80 -23.88 -4.05
N LEU A 49 -14.59 -23.42 -5.02
CA LEU A 49 -14.80 -24.06 -6.32
C LEU A 49 -14.49 -23.17 -7.53
N GLY A 50 -13.90 -21.99 -7.34
CA GLY A 50 -13.38 -21.16 -8.45
C GLY A 50 -14.49 -20.72 -9.42
N TYR A 51 -14.95 -19.48 -9.26
CA TYR A 51 -16.01 -18.83 -10.05
C TYR A 51 -17.43 -19.31 -9.74
N ILE A 52 -18.14 -18.55 -8.92
CA ILE A 52 -19.31 -17.75 -9.32
C ILE A 52 -19.70 -16.90 -8.11
N SER A 53 -19.66 -15.59 -8.30
CA SER A 53 -20.18 -14.58 -7.39
C SER A 53 -21.71 -14.64 -7.35
N TRP A 54 -22.25 -15.34 -6.36
CA TRP A 54 -23.57 -15.03 -5.84
C TRP A 54 -23.37 -14.26 -4.53
N PRO A 55 -23.80 -12.99 -4.42
CA PRO A 55 -24.63 -12.24 -5.36
C PRO A 55 -23.91 -11.19 -6.22
N ASP A 56 -24.53 -10.85 -7.34
CA ASP A 56 -24.28 -9.68 -8.19
C ASP A 56 -24.67 -8.38 -7.43
N PRO A 57 -23.80 -7.35 -7.33
CA PRO A 57 -22.44 -7.28 -7.88
C PRO A 57 -21.40 -8.11 -7.12
N PRO A 58 -20.36 -8.64 -7.80
CA PRO A 58 -19.35 -9.51 -7.20
C PRO A 58 -18.63 -8.89 -6.00
N SER A 59 -18.30 -9.72 -5.02
CA SER A 59 -17.55 -9.31 -3.83
C SER A 59 -16.05 -9.24 -4.09
N LEU A 60 -15.41 -8.19 -3.60
CA LEU A 60 -13.97 -8.01 -3.64
C LEU A 60 -13.30 -8.59 -2.40
N HIS A 61 -12.23 -9.33 -2.65
CA HIS A 61 -11.19 -9.61 -1.69
C HIS A 61 -10.08 -8.56 -1.85
N PHE A 62 -9.69 -7.93 -0.74
CA PHE A 62 -8.65 -6.89 -0.75
C PHE A 62 -7.30 -7.40 -0.26
N SER A 63 -6.24 -6.86 -0.83
CA SER A 63 -4.87 -7.00 -0.37
C SER A 63 -4.20 -5.62 -0.37
N ILE A 64 -3.36 -5.34 0.62
CA ILE A 64 -2.51 -4.15 0.63
C ILE A 64 -1.20 -4.52 -0.05
N VAL A 65 -0.86 -3.81 -1.11
CA VAL A 65 0.40 -3.92 -1.83
C VAL A 65 1.28 -2.74 -1.45
N ILE A 66 2.45 -3.02 -0.89
CA ILE A 66 3.52 -2.07 -0.63
C ILE A 66 4.60 -2.34 -1.67
N ASP A 67 4.95 -1.35 -2.47
CA ASP A 67 6.04 -1.42 -3.44
C ASP A 67 7.12 -0.42 -3.03
N ASP A 68 8.30 -0.93 -2.70
CA ASP A 68 9.41 -0.19 -2.13
C ASP A 68 10.71 -0.58 -2.84
N ALA A 69 11.52 0.41 -3.21
CA ALA A 69 12.74 0.17 -3.99
C ALA A 69 13.81 -0.68 -3.27
N TYR A 70 13.73 -0.81 -1.95
CA TYR A 70 14.71 -1.54 -1.15
C TYR A 70 14.21 -2.91 -0.69
N SER A 71 12.95 -2.98 -0.27
CA SER A 71 12.33 -4.20 0.26
C SER A 71 11.52 -4.97 -0.79
N GLY A 72 11.38 -4.41 -1.99
CA GLY A 72 10.60 -5.00 -3.07
C GLY A 72 9.10 -4.87 -2.82
N ILE A 73 8.35 -5.84 -3.32
CA ILE A 73 6.89 -5.87 -3.17
C ILE A 73 6.53 -6.68 -1.93
N ILE A 74 5.73 -6.10 -1.04
CA ILE A 74 5.12 -6.79 0.10
C ILE A 74 3.61 -6.76 -0.09
N VAL A 75 2.96 -7.92 0.00
CA VAL A 75 1.51 -8.04 -0.07
C VAL A 75 0.99 -8.55 1.26
N LEU A 76 0.02 -7.83 1.84
CA LEU A 76 -0.63 -8.17 3.09
C LEU A 76 -2.10 -8.48 2.81
N ASP A 77 -2.54 -9.68 3.21
CA ASP A 77 -3.94 -10.10 3.09
C ASP A 77 -4.41 -10.83 4.36
N GLY A 78 -5.73 -10.92 4.51
CA GLY A 78 -6.37 -11.81 5.47
C GLY A 78 -7.03 -12.95 4.73
N GLN A 79 -6.82 -14.20 5.12
CA GLN A 79 -7.44 -15.36 4.48
C GLN A 79 -8.03 -16.32 5.51
N PRO A 80 -9.01 -17.15 5.11
CA PRO A 80 -9.31 -18.33 5.90
C PRO A 80 -8.08 -19.24 5.91
N THR A 81 -7.87 -19.89 7.04
CA THR A 81 -6.76 -20.82 7.25
C THR A 81 -6.80 -22.04 6.33
N GLY A 82 -7.98 -22.39 5.80
CA GLY A 82 -8.16 -23.58 4.98
C GLY A 82 -7.72 -24.85 5.72
N MET A 83 -7.12 -25.80 4.99
CA MET A 83 -6.63 -27.07 5.56
C MET A 83 -5.22 -26.96 6.16
N GLU A 84 -4.51 -25.84 5.95
CA GLU A 84 -3.07 -25.70 6.23
C GLU A 84 -2.73 -25.74 7.72
N ALA A 85 -3.64 -25.29 8.61
CA ALA A 85 -3.45 -25.37 10.06
C ALA A 85 -4.32 -26.45 10.73
N GLY A 86 -4.79 -27.44 9.96
CA GLY A 86 -5.59 -28.55 10.43
C GLY A 86 -7.08 -28.22 10.62
N ILE A 87 -7.90 -29.28 10.72
CA ILE A 87 -9.38 -29.18 10.70
C ILE A 87 -9.93 -28.32 11.84
N ARG A 88 -9.26 -28.28 12.99
CA ARG A 88 -9.68 -27.48 14.16
C ARG A 88 -9.55 -25.97 13.94
N ASN A 89 -8.66 -25.55 13.04
CA ASN A 89 -8.42 -24.15 12.70
C ASN A 89 -9.01 -23.78 11.32
N MET A 90 -9.70 -24.73 10.67
CA MET A 90 -10.43 -24.45 9.44
C MET A 90 -11.39 -23.31 9.68
N ALA A 91 -11.45 -22.39 8.71
CA ALA A 91 -12.27 -21.19 8.79
C ALA A 91 -11.90 -20.24 9.95
N LEU A 92 -10.65 -20.22 10.44
CA LEU A 92 -10.16 -19.09 11.23
C LEU A 92 -9.42 -18.10 10.33
N ILE A 93 -9.48 -16.81 10.67
CA ILE A 93 -8.77 -15.75 9.96
C ILE A 93 -7.28 -15.81 10.30
N LYS A 94 -6.44 -15.80 9.27
CA LYS A 94 -5.00 -15.61 9.38
C LYS A 94 -4.55 -14.42 8.56
N THR A 95 -3.47 -13.79 8.99
CA THR A 95 -2.71 -12.88 8.13
C THR A 95 -1.84 -13.71 7.18
N ASN A 96 -1.76 -13.36 5.90
CA ASN A 96 -0.63 -13.77 5.08
C ASN A 96 0.18 -12.56 4.64
N ARG A 97 1.45 -12.87 4.37
CA ARG A 97 2.41 -11.98 3.76
C ARG A 97 3.02 -12.72 2.58
N TYR A 98 3.06 -12.05 1.44
CA TYR A 98 3.79 -12.52 0.25
C TYR A 98 4.82 -11.47 -0.11
N ASP A 99 6.04 -11.91 -0.39
CA ASP A 99 7.12 -11.05 -0.81
C ASP A 99 7.38 -11.26 -2.31
N ASN A 100 7.65 -10.17 -3.04
CA ASN A 100 8.05 -10.12 -4.44
C ASN A 100 7.06 -10.75 -5.45
N ALA A 101 5.77 -10.80 -5.10
CA ALA A 101 4.71 -11.27 -5.99
C ALA A 101 3.45 -10.41 -5.84
N LEU A 102 2.97 -9.83 -6.96
CA LEU A 102 1.69 -9.12 -6.98
C LEU A 102 0.53 -10.12 -7.02
N PRO A 103 -0.61 -9.80 -6.39
CA PRO A 103 -1.80 -10.62 -6.54
C PRO A 103 -2.33 -10.48 -7.99
N GLY A 104 -2.46 -11.62 -8.67
CA GLY A 104 -3.09 -11.68 -9.99
C GLY A 104 -4.59 -11.34 -9.95
N GLY A 105 -5.14 -10.88 -11.06
CA GLY A 105 -6.59 -10.68 -11.23
C GLY A 105 -7.19 -9.49 -10.48
N ALA A 106 -6.39 -8.46 -10.15
CA ALA A 106 -6.91 -7.25 -9.55
C ALA A 106 -7.78 -6.45 -10.54
N VAL A 107 -9.03 -6.23 -10.18
CA VAL A 107 -10.02 -5.45 -10.95
C VAL A 107 -10.18 -4.02 -10.41
N VAL A 108 -9.71 -3.76 -9.19
CA VAL A 108 -9.69 -2.45 -8.54
C VAL A 108 -8.30 -2.19 -7.96
N LYS A 109 -7.76 -0.98 -8.17
CA LYS A 109 -6.50 -0.52 -7.58
C LYS A 109 -6.69 0.89 -7.04
N ILE A 110 -6.53 1.07 -5.74
CA ILE A 110 -6.75 2.35 -5.06
C ILE A 110 -5.46 2.74 -4.34
N ALA A 111 -4.85 3.84 -4.76
CA ALA A 111 -3.67 4.37 -4.06
C ALA A 111 -4.06 4.83 -2.65
N LEU A 112 -3.39 4.29 -1.63
CA LEU A 112 -3.60 4.68 -0.24
C LEU A 112 -2.61 5.78 0.12
N GLN A 113 -3.15 6.88 0.66
CA GLN A 113 -2.32 7.97 1.18
C GLN A 113 -2.09 7.79 2.68
N PRO A 114 -0.90 8.14 3.19
CA PRO A 114 -0.68 8.17 4.62
C PRO A 114 -1.57 9.24 5.28
N PRO A 115 -1.94 9.07 6.57
CA PRO A 115 -2.62 10.12 7.32
C PRO A 115 -1.74 11.37 7.45
N GLN A 116 -2.36 12.52 7.71
CA GLN A 116 -1.65 13.79 7.85
C GLN A 116 -0.53 13.68 8.92
N GLY A 117 0.66 14.13 8.55
CA GLY A 117 1.84 14.10 9.43
C GLY A 117 2.61 12.77 9.44
N MET A 118 2.17 11.75 8.69
CA MET A 118 2.89 10.50 8.52
C MET A 118 3.56 10.44 7.14
N SER A 119 4.84 10.09 7.08
CA SER A 119 5.54 9.88 5.80
C SER A 119 5.09 8.58 5.14
N ARG A 120 5.32 8.43 3.83
CA ARG A 120 5.04 7.17 3.13
C ARG A 120 5.86 6.01 3.67
N GLN A 121 7.12 6.27 4.03
CA GLN A 121 8.00 5.27 4.65
C GLN A 121 7.43 4.76 5.97
N GLU A 122 7.03 5.67 6.86
CA GLU A 122 6.49 5.30 8.16
C GLU A 122 5.13 4.60 8.00
N PHE A 123 4.32 5.02 7.02
CA PHE A 123 3.05 4.37 6.74
C PHE A 123 3.23 2.92 6.27
N ALA A 124 4.09 2.68 5.28
CA ALA A 124 4.42 1.33 4.82
C ALA A 124 4.99 0.47 5.97
N HIS A 125 5.92 1.02 6.74
CA HIS A 125 6.52 0.33 7.88
C HIS A 125 5.48 -0.06 8.94
N ARG A 126 4.59 0.86 9.33
CA ARG A 126 3.53 0.57 10.32
C ARG A 126 2.54 -0.47 9.84
N LEU A 127 2.19 -0.50 8.54
CA LEU A 127 1.33 -1.53 7.98
C LEU A 127 1.97 -2.91 8.12
N VAL A 128 3.26 -3.04 7.81
CA VAL A 128 4.00 -4.29 8.00
C VAL A 128 4.02 -4.69 9.48
N ILE A 129 4.42 -3.79 10.37
CA ILE A 129 4.51 -4.09 11.81
C ILE A 129 3.15 -4.46 12.40
N ASN A 130 2.08 -3.73 12.08
CA ASN A 130 0.77 -4.03 12.63
C ASN A 130 0.15 -5.30 12.03
N SER A 131 0.47 -5.65 10.77
CA SER A 131 0.06 -6.94 10.21
C SER A 131 0.65 -8.12 10.99
N GLN A 132 1.89 -8.00 11.44
CA GLN A 132 2.57 -9.01 12.27
C GLN A 132 2.02 -9.08 13.70
N LYS A 133 1.39 -8.01 14.19
CA LYS A 133 0.72 -7.97 15.49
C LYS A 133 -0.68 -8.59 15.46
N PHE A 134 -1.18 -8.96 14.27
CA PHE A 134 -2.46 -9.63 14.15
C PHE A 134 -2.41 -11.03 14.77
N VAL A 135 -3.31 -11.30 15.72
CA VAL A 135 -3.43 -12.61 16.35
C VAL A 135 -4.22 -13.54 15.42
N SER A 136 -3.49 -14.25 14.56
CA SER A 136 -4.07 -15.25 13.66
C SER A 136 -4.68 -16.42 14.43
N TYR A 137 -5.66 -17.09 13.82
CA TYR A 137 -6.29 -18.29 14.37
C TYR A 137 -7.14 -18.06 15.64
N VAL A 138 -7.68 -16.85 15.83
CA VAL A 138 -8.58 -16.54 16.96
C VAL A 138 -9.99 -16.18 16.48
N ALA A 139 -10.11 -15.38 15.42
CA ALA A 139 -11.41 -14.98 14.89
C ALA A 139 -11.92 -16.00 13.85
N PRO A 140 -13.16 -16.52 13.98
CA PRO A 140 -13.81 -17.26 12.91
C PRO A 140 -14.00 -16.40 11.66
N TYR A 141 -13.69 -16.98 10.51
CA TYR A 141 -13.96 -16.45 9.19
C TYR A 141 -15.43 -16.69 8.85
N ALA A 142 -16.16 -15.62 8.60
CA ALA A 142 -17.55 -15.66 8.14
C ALA A 142 -17.61 -15.38 6.64
N LEU A 143 -18.34 -16.22 5.91
CA LEU A 143 -18.74 -15.91 4.55
C LEU A 143 -19.82 -14.82 4.60
N PRO A 144 -19.86 -13.88 3.64
CA PRO A 144 -20.97 -12.94 3.53
C PRO A 144 -22.27 -13.72 3.26
N GLN A 145 -23.07 -13.99 4.31
CA GLN A 145 -24.26 -14.86 4.23
C GLN A 145 -25.43 -14.22 3.49
N ASN A 146 -25.38 -12.92 3.24
CA ASN A 146 -26.50 -12.23 2.64
C ASN A 146 -26.32 -12.26 1.12
N ILE A 147 -27.14 -13.07 0.47
CA ILE A 147 -27.36 -13.15 -0.99
C ILE A 147 -27.72 -11.79 -1.63
N ARG A 148 -27.73 -10.67 -0.86
CA ARG A 148 -27.77 -9.27 -1.33
C ARG A 148 -27.09 -8.26 -0.38
N GLY A 149 -26.44 -8.72 0.68
CA GLY A 149 -26.01 -7.83 1.77
C GLY A 149 -24.56 -7.43 1.59
N SER A 150 -24.36 -6.16 1.29
CA SER A 150 -23.05 -5.49 1.27
C SER A 150 -22.38 -5.39 2.65
N ARG A 151 -22.94 -6.05 3.69
CA ARG A 151 -22.48 -5.93 5.07
C ARG A 151 -22.45 -7.24 5.84
N MET A 152 -21.42 -7.41 6.67
CA MET A 152 -21.31 -8.49 7.67
C MET A 152 -22.29 -8.26 8.84
N ARG A 153 -22.71 -9.33 9.54
CA ARG A 153 -23.44 -9.15 10.80
C ARG A 153 -22.47 -8.69 11.89
N ALA A 154 -23.02 -8.12 12.97
CA ALA A 154 -22.22 -7.74 14.12
C ALA A 154 -21.47 -8.96 14.69
N GLY A 155 -20.14 -8.83 14.86
CA GLY A 155 -19.26 -9.89 15.35
C GLY A 155 -18.81 -10.91 14.29
N GLU A 156 -19.25 -10.77 13.04
CA GLU A 156 -18.74 -11.57 11.92
C GLU A 156 -17.62 -10.82 11.18
N TYR A 157 -16.54 -11.54 10.86
CA TYR A 157 -15.36 -10.98 10.21
C TYR A 157 -14.91 -11.84 9.03
N ASN A 158 -14.32 -11.19 8.02
CA ASN A 158 -13.77 -11.86 6.85
C ASN A 158 -12.42 -11.21 6.45
N SER A 159 -11.91 -11.55 5.26
CA SER A 159 -10.69 -10.95 4.70
C SER A 159 -10.74 -9.42 4.58
N GLY A 160 -11.91 -8.87 4.20
CA GLY A 160 -12.14 -7.44 4.12
C GLY A 160 -12.11 -6.75 5.49
N SER A 161 -12.72 -7.37 6.50
CA SER A 161 -12.66 -6.88 7.89
C SER A 161 -11.23 -6.82 8.42
N TYR A 162 -10.39 -7.81 8.11
CA TYR A 162 -8.98 -7.80 8.48
C TYR A 162 -8.25 -6.60 7.87
N VAL A 163 -8.38 -6.39 6.55
CA VAL A 163 -7.69 -5.28 5.86
C VAL A 163 -8.18 -3.92 6.37
N ALA A 164 -9.49 -3.76 6.55
CA ALA A 164 -10.06 -2.55 7.11
C ALA A 164 -9.56 -2.30 8.56
N GLY A 165 -9.49 -3.34 9.38
CA GLY A 165 -8.93 -3.26 10.74
C GLY A 165 -7.45 -2.90 10.76
N LEU A 166 -6.65 -3.46 9.84
CA LEU A 166 -5.24 -3.13 9.70
C LEU A 166 -5.05 -1.66 9.33
N LEU A 167 -5.80 -1.15 8.35
CA LEU A 167 -5.78 0.27 7.99
C LEU A 167 -6.24 1.15 9.15
N GLN A 168 -7.30 0.78 9.85
CA GLN A 168 -7.76 1.51 11.04
C GLN A 168 -6.68 1.56 12.13
N SER A 169 -5.94 0.48 12.34
CA SER A 169 -4.87 0.42 13.36
C SER A 169 -3.69 1.37 13.06
N VAL A 170 -3.49 1.73 11.79
CA VAL A 170 -2.38 2.59 11.35
C VAL A 170 -2.84 4.03 11.10
N MET A 171 -3.99 4.19 10.44
CA MET A 171 -4.53 5.49 10.01
C MET A 171 -5.45 6.14 11.05
N GLY A 172 -5.89 5.38 12.06
CA GLY A 172 -6.92 5.80 13.02
C GLY A 172 -8.35 5.78 12.46
N HIS A 173 -8.52 5.51 11.16
CA HIS A 173 -9.80 5.42 10.47
C HIS A 173 -9.71 4.41 9.32
N VAL A 174 -10.86 3.93 8.85
CA VAL A 174 -10.95 3.11 7.64
C VAL A 174 -11.22 4.05 6.46
N PRO A 175 -10.43 4.00 5.37
CA PRO A 175 -10.71 4.84 4.21
C PRO A 175 -11.98 4.38 3.49
N THR A 176 -12.74 5.33 2.96
CA THR A 176 -13.90 5.02 2.10
C THR A 176 -13.42 4.39 0.80
N ILE A 177 -13.99 3.25 0.43
CA ILE A 177 -13.77 2.61 -0.88
C ILE A 177 -14.93 2.97 -1.80
N SER A 178 -14.59 3.39 -3.02
CA SER A 178 -15.52 3.42 -4.15
C SER A 178 -15.07 2.40 -5.18
N ALA A 179 -15.87 1.35 -5.37
CA ALA A 179 -15.66 0.31 -6.37
C ALA A 179 -16.98 0.06 -7.11
N PRO A 180 -17.35 0.93 -8.08
CA PRO A 180 -18.59 0.78 -8.83
C PRO A 180 -18.70 -0.60 -9.49
N GLY A 181 -19.85 -1.26 -9.34
CA GLY A 181 -20.08 -2.60 -9.86
C GLY A 181 -19.52 -3.74 -9.00
N PHE A 182 -19.06 -3.45 -7.78
CA PHE A 182 -18.54 -4.43 -6.84
C PHE A 182 -19.04 -4.21 -5.41
N GLN A 183 -19.01 -5.27 -4.60
CA GLN A 183 -19.23 -5.22 -3.16
C GLN A 183 -17.92 -5.37 -2.40
N ALA A 184 -17.86 -4.82 -1.19
CA ALA A 184 -16.71 -4.89 -0.30
C ALA A 184 -17.14 -5.38 1.10
N PRO A 185 -17.77 -6.58 1.22
CA PRO A 185 -18.33 -7.02 2.48
C PRO A 185 -17.26 -7.12 3.56
N GLY A 186 -17.57 -6.63 4.76
CA GLY A 186 -16.65 -6.62 5.89
C GLY A 186 -15.80 -5.36 5.98
N TRP A 187 -15.75 -4.54 4.92
CA TRP A 187 -15.04 -3.26 4.95
C TRP A 187 -15.66 -2.27 5.95
N GLU A 188 -16.98 -2.28 6.04
CA GLU A 188 -17.77 -1.50 7.00
C GLU A 188 -17.70 -2.02 8.44
N SER A 189 -17.15 -3.23 8.64
CA SER A 189 -17.02 -3.90 9.92
C SER A 189 -15.55 -4.27 10.16
N PRO A 190 -14.66 -3.28 10.37
CA PRO A 190 -13.24 -3.53 10.58
C PRO A 190 -13.00 -4.43 11.79
N MET A 191 -11.99 -5.29 11.71
CA MET A 191 -11.59 -6.10 12.84
C MET A 191 -11.17 -5.19 14.01
N PRO A 192 -11.68 -5.42 15.24
CA PRO A 192 -11.34 -4.63 16.40
C PRO A 192 -9.84 -4.57 16.69
N SER A 193 -9.38 -3.44 17.22
CA SER A 193 -7.97 -3.20 17.55
C SER A 193 -7.37 -4.22 18.53
N HIS A 194 -8.20 -4.91 19.33
CA HIS A 194 -7.71 -5.95 20.23
C HIS A 194 -7.14 -7.19 19.52
N PHE A 195 -7.45 -7.38 18.23
CA PHE A 195 -6.81 -8.40 17.41
C PHE A 195 -5.41 -7.98 16.90
N PHE A 196 -5.01 -6.72 17.01
CA PHE A 196 -3.73 -6.16 16.52
C PHE A 196 -2.77 -5.80 17.66
N LYS A 197 -2.76 -6.58 18.74
CA LYS A 197 -2.00 -6.28 19.96
C LYS A 197 -0.63 -6.97 20.04
N GLY A 198 -0.33 -7.90 19.14
CA GLY A 198 0.81 -8.79 19.27
C GLY A 198 0.56 -9.84 20.36
N GLU A 199 0.87 -11.10 20.03
CA GLU A 199 0.68 -12.35 20.78
C GLU A 199 -0.71 -13.01 20.78
N ALA A 200 -0.78 -14.17 20.11
CA ALA A 200 -0.81 -15.47 20.79
C ALA A 200 -0.30 -16.57 19.82
N ILE A 201 0.99 -16.91 19.92
CA ILE A 201 1.45 -18.28 19.60
C ILE A 201 1.68 -18.95 20.96
N ARG A 202 0.90 -20.00 21.25
CA ARG A 202 1.33 -21.10 22.12
C ARG A 202 1.08 -22.39 21.37
#